data_AF-A0A7Y6B5L7-F1
#
_entry.id   AF-A0A7Y6B5L7-F1
#
_cell.length_a   1.000
_cell.length_b   1.000
_cell.length_c   1.000
_cell.angle_alpha   90.00
_cell.angle_beta   90.00
_cell.angle_gamma   90.00
#
_symmetry.space_group_name_H-M   'P 1'
#
loop_
_entity.id
_entity.type
_entity.pdbx_description
1 polymer ?
#
loop_
_entity_poly.entity_id
_entity_poly.type
_entity_poly.pdbx_seq_one_letter_code
_entity_poly.pdbx_strand_id
1 'polypeptide(L)'
;MSAVRTGHGDRLAVFGGIATIGGLADPDRDLLIDLARGNWDFFADHVSAYARSGAVEAFLPDDPKICSSYTGASRYVLLRALEHAAERPGASLAVARDLIRALPPEVVAEVAGHDPANGHALRWGMTVLAGARQATHPIADHDPRLPRVSIACWLGAPAATILFVAVPDTPTRETDAIRASLADHAMLARLRCEDETAHAVGMTVR
;
A
#
# COMPACT_ATOMS: atom_id res chain seq x y z
N MET A 1 -18.45 -9.02 15.61
CA MET A 1 -19.08 -7.90 14.88
C MET A 1 -20.16 -7.17 15.68
N SER A 2 -21.03 -7.82 16.46
CA SER A 2 -22.14 -7.15 17.17
C SER A 2 -21.69 -5.95 18.05
N ALA A 3 -20.66 -6.11 18.89
CA ALA A 3 -20.15 -5.01 19.74
C ALA A 3 -19.53 -3.84 18.95
N VAL A 4 -18.76 -4.13 17.89
CA VAL A 4 -18.21 -3.10 16.99
C VAL A 4 -19.35 -2.34 16.29
N ARG A 5 -20.39 -3.05 15.83
CA ARG A 5 -21.56 -2.43 15.17
C ARG A 5 -22.39 -1.54 16.11
N THR A 6 -22.29 -1.74 17.43
CA THR A 6 -22.87 -0.83 18.43
C THR A 6 -21.91 0.31 18.82
N GLY A 7 -20.78 0.46 18.12
CA GLY A 7 -19.76 1.48 18.37
C GLY A 7 -18.95 1.26 19.64
N HIS A 8 -18.99 0.06 20.22
CA HIS A 8 -18.27 -0.30 21.44
C HIS A 8 -17.10 -1.22 21.10
N GLY A 9 -15.86 -0.71 21.26
CA GLY A 9 -14.62 -1.47 21.03
C GLY A 9 -13.73 -0.87 19.94
N ASP A 10 -12.62 -1.57 19.69
CA ASP A 10 -11.64 -1.19 18.65
C ASP A 10 -12.23 -1.26 17.24
N ARG A 11 -11.68 -0.45 16.33
CA ARG A 11 -12.00 -0.51 14.91
C ARG A 11 -11.62 -1.85 14.30
N LEU A 12 -12.41 -2.33 13.35
CA LEU A 12 -12.22 -3.64 12.72
C LEU A 12 -11.93 -3.50 11.22
N ALA A 13 -10.82 -4.09 10.78
CA ALA A 13 -10.51 -4.34 9.38
C ALA A 13 -10.59 -5.85 9.08
N VAL A 14 -11.28 -6.24 8.01
CA VAL A 14 -11.52 -7.65 7.63
C VAL A 14 -10.97 -7.91 6.24
N PHE A 15 -10.07 -8.88 6.13
CA PHE A 15 -9.52 -9.34 4.84
C PHE A 15 -10.21 -10.62 4.41
N GLY A 16 -10.62 -10.72 3.15
CA GLY A 16 -11.23 -11.93 2.62
C GLY A 16 -11.54 -11.85 1.14
N GLY A 17 -12.07 -12.93 0.57
CA GLY A 17 -12.57 -12.93 -0.80
C GLY A 17 -13.86 -12.11 -0.92
N ILE A 18 -14.09 -11.50 -2.09
CA ILE A 18 -15.22 -10.59 -2.33
C ILE A 18 -16.59 -11.24 -2.05
N ALA A 19 -16.76 -12.53 -2.35
CA ALA A 19 -18.00 -13.26 -2.10
C ALA A 19 -18.31 -13.39 -0.60
N THR A 20 -17.29 -13.68 0.22
CA THR A 20 -17.42 -13.77 1.68
C THR A 20 -17.75 -12.39 2.28
N ILE A 21 -17.09 -11.35 1.78
CA ILE A 21 -17.31 -9.97 2.22
C ILE A 21 -18.74 -9.53 1.91
N GLY A 22 -19.26 -9.83 0.71
CA GLY A 22 -20.62 -9.47 0.30
C GLY A 22 -21.72 -10.00 1.22
N GLY A 23 -21.48 -11.11 1.93
CA GLY A 23 -22.41 -11.65 2.92
C GLY A 23 -22.29 -11.02 4.32
N LEU A 24 -21.23 -10.25 4.58
CA LEU A 24 -20.92 -9.69 5.90
C LEU A 24 -21.02 -8.16 5.95
N ALA A 25 -20.74 -7.48 4.84
CA ALA A 25 -20.68 -6.02 4.76
C ALA A 25 -22.07 -5.39 4.72
N ASP A 26 -22.23 -4.28 5.41
CA ASP A 26 -23.37 -3.38 5.26
C ASP A 26 -23.02 -2.29 4.22
N PRO A 27 -23.60 -2.30 3.01
CA PRO A 27 -23.18 -1.43 1.91
C PRO A 27 -23.45 0.06 2.17
N ASP A 28 -24.32 0.39 3.14
CA ASP A 28 -24.67 1.77 3.46
C ASP A 28 -23.77 2.37 4.56
N ARG A 29 -22.97 1.53 5.23
CA ARG A 29 -22.21 1.92 6.43
C ARG A 29 -20.74 1.56 6.38
N ASP A 30 -20.41 0.42 5.79
CA ASP A 30 -19.07 -0.15 5.77
C ASP A 30 -18.29 0.32 4.54
N LEU A 31 -16.96 0.27 4.62
CA LEU A 31 -16.08 0.64 3.53
C LEU A 31 -15.44 -0.61 2.92
N LEU A 32 -15.19 -0.57 1.61
CA LEU A 32 -14.57 -1.67 0.88
C LEU A 32 -13.39 -1.17 0.06
N ILE A 33 -12.19 -1.67 0.37
CA ILE A 33 -11.07 -1.67 -0.55
C ILE A 33 -11.12 -2.96 -1.38
N ASP A 34 -11.30 -2.83 -2.68
CA ASP A 34 -11.26 -3.92 -3.65
C ASP A 34 -10.04 -3.75 -4.56
N LEU A 35 -9.01 -4.56 -4.30
CA LEU A 35 -7.72 -4.48 -5.01
C LEU A 35 -7.86 -4.86 -6.49
N ALA A 36 -8.82 -5.73 -6.83
CA ALA A 36 -9.09 -6.08 -8.21
C ALA A 36 -9.70 -4.91 -9.00
N ARG A 37 -10.17 -3.87 -8.31
CA ARG A 37 -10.78 -2.66 -8.89
C ARG A 37 -10.06 -1.38 -8.51
N GLY A 38 -8.87 -1.48 -7.92
CA GLY A 38 -7.92 -0.39 -7.72
C GLY A 38 -8.49 0.82 -6.99
N ASN A 39 -9.41 0.63 -6.03
CA ASN A 39 -10.08 1.76 -5.36
C ASN A 39 -9.42 2.20 -4.05
N TRP A 40 -8.27 1.63 -3.68
CA TRP A 40 -7.50 2.12 -2.55
C TRP A 40 -6.88 3.49 -2.85
N ASP A 41 -7.11 4.47 -1.99
CA ASP A 41 -6.48 5.79 -2.06
C ASP A 41 -5.11 5.81 -1.37
N PHE A 42 -4.15 5.15 -2.01
CA PHE A 42 -2.78 5.03 -1.51
C PHE A 42 -2.15 6.38 -1.13
N PHE A 43 -2.35 7.42 -1.93
CA PHE A 43 -1.69 8.71 -1.73
C PHE A 43 -2.32 9.52 -0.60
N ALA A 44 -3.64 9.37 -0.36
CA ALA A 44 -4.29 9.90 0.83
C ALA A 44 -3.74 9.25 2.12
N ASP A 45 -3.37 7.97 2.06
CA ASP A 45 -2.84 7.23 3.21
C ASP A 45 -1.33 7.44 3.45
N HIS A 46 -0.59 7.94 2.45
CA HIS A 46 0.88 8.10 2.49
C HIS A 46 1.31 9.51 2.02
N VAL A 47 0.89 10.53 2.75
CA VAL A 47 1.12 11.94 2.40
C VAL A 47 2.60 12.33 2.51
N SER A 48 3.34 11.79 3.47
CA SER A 48 4.76 12.11 3.68
C SER A 48 5.71 11.20 2.91
N ALA A 49 6.93 11.67 2.64
CA ALA A 49 7.98 10.85 2.04
C ALA A 49 8.33 9.64 2.93
N TYR A 50 8.31 9.82 4.26
CA TYR A 50 8.53 8.73 5.22
C TYR A 50 7.46 7.64 5.09
N ALA A 51 6.17 8.01 5.06
CA ALA A 51 5.07 7.05 4.91
C ALA A 51 5.17 6.29 3.57
N ARG A 52 5.54 6.99 2.48
CA ARG A 52 5.78 6.33 1.19
C ARG A 52 6.96 5.37 1.22
N SER A 53 8.05 5.71 1.92
CA SER A 53 9.19 4.81 2.08
C SER A 53 8.80 3.52 2.80
N GLY A 54 8.05 3.60 3.89
CA GLY A 54 7.54 2.42 4.61
C GLY A 54 6.64 1.54 3.74
N ALA A 55 5.74 2.16 2.97
CA ALA A 55 4.91 1.42 2.02
C ALA A 55 5.73 0.72 0.91
N VAL A 56 6.78 1.37 0.40
CA VAL A 56 7.70 0.78 -0.58
C VAL A 56 8.40 -0.46 -0.03
N GLU A 57 8.78 -0.45 1.25
CA GLU A 57 9.35 -1.63 1.91
C GLU A 57 8.33 -2.77 2.02
N ALA A 58 7.05 -2.47 2.24
CA ALA A 58 5.99 -3.47 2.23
C ALA A 58 5.74 -4.05 0.83
N PHE A 59 5.83 -3.24 -0.22
CA PHE A 59 5.72 -3.72 -1.60
C PHE A 59 6.89 -4.63 -2.00
N LEU A 60 8.09 -4.32 -1.51
CA LEU A 60 9.33 -4.99 -1.83
C LEU A 60 10.05 -5.38 -0.53
N PRO A 61 9.58 -6.42 0.20
CA PRO A 61 10.21 -6.81 1.46
C PRO A 61 11.61 -7.37 1.24
N ASP A 62 12.42 -7.39 2.29
CA ASP A 62 13.75 -8.01 2.23
C ASP A 62 13.61 -9.52 1.98
N ASP A 63 14.34 -10.03 0.98
CA ASP A 63 14.48 -11.45 0.70
C ASP A 63 15.95 -11.84 0.94
N PRO A 64 16.26 -12.74 1.88
CA PRO A 64 17.64 -13.15 2.16
C PRO A 64 18.33 -13.83 0.97
N LYS A 65 17.58 -14.27 -0.04
CA LYS A 65 18.11 -14.86 -1.28
C LYS A 65 18.50 -13.82 -2.32
N ILE A 66 18.06 -12.57 -2.15
CA ILE A 66 18.35 -11.46 -3.07
C ILE A 66 19.33 -10.52 -2.39
N CYS A 67 20.38 -10.11 -3.10
CA CYS A 67 21.32 -9.14 -2.55
C CYS A 67 20.61 -7.80 -2.28
N SER A 68 20.79 -7.28 -1.07
CA SER A 68 20.08 -6.10 -0.56
C SER A 68 20.26 -4.85 -1.43
N SER A 69 21.36 -4.73 -2.17
CA SER A 69 21.56 -3.62 -3.10
C SER A 69 20.56 -3.62 -4.27
N TYR A 70 20.17 -4.79 -4.78
CA TYR A 70 19.13 -4.89 -5.81
C TYR A 70 17.75 -4.56 -5.26
N THR A 71 17.44 -5.03 -4.05
CA THR A 71 16.18 -4.68 -3.36
C THR A 71 16.11 -3.18 -3.12
N GLY A 72 17.17 -2.58 -2.58
CA GLY A 72 17.27 -1.13 -2.35
C GLY A 72 17.11 -0.32 -3.64
N ALA A 73 17.76 -0.72 -4.73
CA ALA A 73 17.60 -0.07 -6.02
C ALA A 73 16.17 -0.21 -6.58
N SER A 74 15.54 -1.38 -6.41
CA SER A 74 14.15 -1.62 -6.85
C SER A 74 13.17 -0.76 -6.06
N ARG A 75 13.38 -0.65 -4.74
CA ARG A 75 12.63 0.25 -3.85
C ARG A 75 12.78 1.70 -4.28
N TYR A 76 13.99 2.13 -4.63
CA TYR A 76 14.22 3.49 -5.12
C TYR A 76 13.45 3.76 -6.42
N VAL A 77 13.48 2.86 -7.40
CA VAL A 77 12.69 2.99 -8.64
C VAL A 77 11.19 3.11 -8.33
N LEU A 78 10.67 2.25 -7.45
CA LEU A 78 9.26 2.31 -7.04
C LEU A 78 8.92 3.64 -6.34
N LEU A 79 9.75 4.08 -5.40
CA LEU A 79 9.56 5.34 -4.68
C LEU A 79 9.51 6.52 -5.65
N ARG A 80 10.44 6.61 -6.60
CA ARG A 80 10.47 7.70 -7.60
C ARG A 80 9.24 7.67 -8.51
N ALA A 81 8.76 6.49 -8.90
CA ALA A 81 7.53 6.36 -9.68
C ALA A 81 6.29 6.80 -8.88
N LEU A 82 6.21 6.45 -7.59
CA LEU A 82 5.13 6.88 -6.70
C LEU A 82 5.14 8.40 -6.49
N GLU A 83 6.31 8.99 -6.26
CA GLU A 83 6.46 10.44 -6.13
C GLU A 83 6.01 11.17 -7.40
N HIS A 84 6.44 10.70 -8.57
CA HIS A 84 5.99 11.28 -9.84
C HIS A 84 4.48 11.07 -10.08
N ALA A 85 3.93 9.91 -9.72
CA ALA A 85 2.50 9.64 -9.85
C ALA A 85 1.66 10.55 -8.94
N ALA A 86 2.13 10.89 -7.74
CA ALA A 86 1.46 11.79 -6.81
C ALA A 86 1.28 13.21 -7.34
N GLU A 87 2.16 13.66 -8.23
CA GLU A 87 2.11 14.99 -8.86
C GLU A 87 1.11 15.07 -10.02
N ARG A 88 0.57 13.94 -10.49
CA ARG A 88 -0.34 13.89 -11.65
C ARG A 88 -1.81 14.02 -11.22
N PRO A 89 -2.66 14.71 -12.00
CA PRO A 89 -4.09 14.69 -11.80
C PRO A 89 -4.63 13.26 -11.82
N GLY A 90 -5.44 12.90 -10.82
CA GLY A 90 -5.99 11.55 -10.68
C GLY A 90 -5.00 10.51 -10.15
N ALA A 91 -3.91 10.94 -9.49
CA ALA A 91 -2.87 10.11 -8.87
C ALA A 91 -3.39 8.76 -8.38
N SER A 92 -2.81 7.67 -8.88
CA SER A 92 -3.17 6.30 -8.48
C SER A 92 -1.95 5.37 -8.56
N LEU A 93 -2.03 4.24 -7.86
CA LEU A 93 -1.00 3.20 -7.94
C LEU A 93 -0.82 2.67 -9.38
N ALA A 94 -1.90 2.62 -10.16
CA ALA A 94 -1.85 2.24 -11.58
C ALA A 94 -0.94 3.18 -12.40
N VAL A 95 -0.93 4.48 -12.10
CA VAL A 95 -0.02 5.43 -12.76
C VAL A 95 1.44 5.08 -12.46
N ALA A 96 1.78 4.75 -11.20
CA ALA A 96 3.12 4.32 -10.84
C ALA A 96 3.53 3.00 -11.52
N ARG A 97 2.62 2.01 -11.56
CA ARG A 97 2.78 0.76 -12.33
C ARG A 97 3.11 1.06 -13.80
N ASP A 98 2.37 1.96 -14.44
CA ASP A 98 2.54 2.26 -15.86
C ASP A 98 3.86 2.99 -16.14
N LEU A 99 4.27 3.90 -15.26
CA LEU A 99 5.59 4.53 -15.32
C LEU A 99 6.71 3.49 -15.24
N ILE A 100 6.66 2.57 -14.27
CA ILE A 100 7.63 1.48 -14.10
C ILE A 100 7.63 0.54 -15.30
N ARG A 101 6.46 0.23 -15.85
CA ARG A 101 6.34 -0.60 -17.04
C ARG A 101 7.01 0.05 -18.24
N ALA A 102 6.83 1.35 -18.43
CA ALA A 102 7.38 2.11 -19.54
C ALA A 102 8.88 2.40 -19.43
N LEU A 103 9.48 2.29 -18.24
CA LEU A 103 10.91 2.55 -18.04
C LEU A 103 11.79 1.57 -18.85
N PRO A 104 12.76 2.08 -19.63
CA PRO A 104 13.78 1.26 -20.25
C PRO A 104 14.90 0.90 -19.23
N PRO A 105 15.42 -0.34 -19.22
CA PRO A 105 16.49 -0.75 -18.31
C PRO A 105 17.78 0.08 -18.42
N GLU A 106 18.08 0.60 -19.60
CA GLU A 106 19.24 1.44 -19.91
C GLU A 106 19.23 2.72 -19.05
N VAL A 107 18.07 3.36 -18.93
CA VAL A 107 17.90 4.58 -18.12
C VAL A 107 18.11 4.30 -16.64
N VAL A 108 17.67 3.13 -16.15
CA VAL A 108 17.91 2.71 -14.76
C VAL A 108 19.41 2.54 -14.49
N ALA A 109 20.14 1.91 -15.41
CA ALA A 109 21.58 1.75 -15.31
C ALA A 109 22.31 3.11 -15.40
N GLU A 110 21.92 3.97 -16.34
CA GLU A 110 22.51 5.30 -16.54
C GLU A 110 22.34 6.19 -15.31
N VAL A 111 21.13 6.25 -14.73
CA VAL A 111 20.85 7.04 -13.52
C VAL A 111 21.67 6.56 -12.32
N ALA A 112 22.02 5.27 -12.27
CA ALA A 112 22.91 4.71 -11.25
C ALA A 112 24.40 4.99 -11.52
N GLY A 113 24.73 5.74 -12.58
CA GLY A 113 26.10 6.08 -12.97
C GLY A 113 26.83 4.94 -13.70
N HIS A 114 26.10 3.95 -14.21
CA HIS A 114 26.69 2.88 -15.01
C HIS A 114 26.65 3.20 -16.50
N ASP A 115 27.62 2.69 -17.26
CA ASP A 115 27.59 2.72 -18.73
C ASP A 115 26.59 1.68 -19.25
N PRO A 116 25.46 2.08 -19.87
CA PRO A 116 24.45 1.15 -20.37
C PRO A 116 24.94 0.30 -21.56
N ALA A 117 26.03 0.69 -22.24
CA ALA A 117 26.66 -0.13 -23.27
C ALA A 117 27.39 -1.36 -22.67
N ASN A 118 27.66 -1.34 -21.37
CA ASN A 118 28.21 -2.48 -20.65
C ASN A 118 27.10 -3.51 -20.35
N GLY A 119 27.24 -4.73 -20.90
CA GLY A 119 26.24 -5.80 -20.71
C GLY A 119 26.03 -6.25 -19.25
N HIS A 120 26.94 -5.99 -18.32
CA HIS A 120 26.71 -6.20 -16.88
C HIS A 120 25.84 -5.10 -16.26
N ALA A 121 26.10 -3.84 -16.62
CA ALA A 121 25.30 -2.70 -16.17
C ALA A 121 23.85 -2.80 -16.68
N LEU A 122 23.68 -3.17 -17.95
CA LEU A 122 22.36 -3.37 -18.53
C LEU A 122 21.60 -4.51 -17.82
N ARG A 123 22.25 -5.65 -17.56
CA ARG A 123 21.65 -6.76 -16.79
C ARG A 123 21.30 -6.35 -15.36
N TRP A 124 22.11 -5.51 -14.73
CA TRP A 124 21.78 -4.93 -13.44
C TRP A 124 20.50 -4.10 -13.51
N GLY A 125 20.40 -3.17 -14.47
CA GLY A 125 19.20 -2.33 -14.67
C GLY A 125 17.95 -3.16 -14.96
N MET A 126 18.07 -4.21 -15.78
CA MET A 126 16.99 -5.17 -16.04
C MET A 126 16.52 -5.87 -14.78
N THR A 127 17.45 -6.27 -13.90
CA THR A 127 17.15 -7.01 -12.66
C THR A 127 16.43 -6.10 -11.66
N VAL A 128 16.93 -4.88 -11.46
CA VAL A 128 16.28 -3.86 -10.61
C VAL A 128 14.86 -3.58 -11.10
N LEU A 129 14.69 -3.39 -12.41
CA LEU A 129 13.39 -3.09 -12.97
C LEU A 129 12.43 -4.30 -12.91
N ALA A 130 12.94 -5.52 -13.03
CA ALA A 130 12.15 -6.73 -12.85
C ALA A 130 11.58 -6.82 -11.43
N GLY A 131 12.37 -6.47 -10.40
CA GLY A 131 11.90 -6.40 -9.01
C GLY A 131 10.76 -5.41 -8.84
N ALA A 132 10.93 -4.18 -9.29
CA ALA A 132 9.90 -3.15 -9.23
C ALA A 132 8.63 -3.57 -10.01
N ARG A 133 8.79 -4.11 -11.24
CA ARG A 133 7.67 -4.60 -12.06
C ARG A 133 6.93 -5.74 -11.40
N GLN A 134 7.61 -6.69 -10.77
CA GLN A 134 6.96 -7.79 -10.08
C GLN A 134 6.06 -7.28 -8.94
N ALA A 135 6.50 -6.28 -8.19
CA ALA A 135 5.72 -5.71 -7.10
C ALA A 135 4.47 -4.95 -7.60
N THR A 136 4.55 -4.29 -8.76
CA THR A 136 3.46 -3.44 -9.27
C THR A 136 2.59 -4.09 -10.33
N HIS A 137 3.02 -5.19 -10.95
CA HIS A 137 2.30 -5.84 -12.05
C HIS A 137 0.82 -6.17 -11.72
N PRO A 138 0.48 -6.66 -10.51
CA PRO A 138 -0.90 -7.01 -10.18
C PRO A 138 -1.82 -5.81 -9.89
N ILE A 139 -1.28 -4.60 -9.79
CA ILE A 139 -2.05 -3.40 -9.44
C ILE A 139 -3.08 -3.13 -10.53
N ALA A 140 -4.36 -3.09 -10.14
CA ALA A 140 -5.46 -2.85 -11.06
C ALA A 140 -5.64 -1.35 -11.37
N ASP A 141 -6.27 -1.07 -12.51
CA ASP A 141 -6.78 0.28 -12.77
C ASP A 141 -7.94 0.59 -11.83
N HIS A 142 -8.05 1.86 -11.45
CA HIS A 142 -9.17 2.32 -10.66
C HIS A 142 -10.47 2.22 -11.46
N ASP A 143 -11.44 1.46 -10.95
CA ASP A 143 -12.79 1.47 -11.52
C ASP A 143 -13.53 2.76 -11.12
N PRO A 144 -13.86 3.66 -12.06
CA PRO A 144 -14.48 4.95 -11.75
C PRO A 144 -15.89 4.84 -11.16
N ARG A 145 -16.49 3.65 -11.16
CA ARG A 145 -17.79 3.39 -10.51
C ARG A 145 -17.67 3.16 -9.02
N LEU A 146 -16.46 2.91 -8.50
CA LEU A 146 -16.23 2.74 -7.07
C LEU A 146 -15.67 4.03 -6.47
N PRO A 147 -16.10 4.39 -5.24
CA PRO A 147 -15.44 5.46 -4.50
C PRO A 147 -14.03 5.03 -4.14
N ARG A 148 -13.12 6.01 -4.07
CA ARG A 148 -11.81 5.80 -3.47
C ARG A 148 -11.95 5.65 -1.96
N VAL A 149 -11.19 4.73 -1.39
CA VAL A 149 -11.21 4.44 0.05
C VAL A 149 -9.83 4.65 0.64
N SER A 150 -9.75 5.50 1.66
CA SER A 150 -8.55 5.78 2.45
C SER A 150 -8.68 5.17 3.84
N ILE A 151 -7.63 4.51 4.30
CA ILE A 151 -7.48 4.01 5.66
C ILE A 151 -7.51 5.17 6.65
N ALA A 152 -6.80 6.27 6.37
CA ALA A 152 -6.79 7.46 7.22
C ALA A 152 -8.20 8.07 7.38
N CYS A 153 -8.96 8.18 6.29
CA CYS A 153 -10.35 8.65 6.35
C CYS A 153 -11.26 7.66 7.10
N TRP A 154 -11.10 6.36 6.90
CA TRP A 154 -11.83 5.33 7.65
C TRP A 154 -11.57 5.45 9.16
N LEU A 155 -10.32 5.70 9.57
CA LEU A 155 -9.96 5.92 10.97
C LEU A 155 -10.58 7.19 11.57
N GLY A 156 -11.00 8.14 10.75
CA GLY A 156 -11.78 9.31 11.15
C GLY A 156 -13.30 9.12 11.13
N ALA A 157 -13.82 8.07 10.49
CA ALA A 157 -15.25 7.76 10.40
C ALA A 157 -15.82 7.25 11.74
N PRO A 158 -17.14 7.04 11.92
CA PRO A 158 -17.67 6.43 13.14
C PRO A 158 -16.98 5.08 13.48
N ALA A 159 -16.73 4.80 14.76
CA ALA A 159 -16.05 3.57 15.19
C ALA A 159 -16.79 2.28 14.80
N ALA A 160 -18.10 2.39 14.52
CA ALA A 160 -18.92 1.28 14.06
C ALA A 160 -18.73 0.91 12.58
N THR A 161 -18.05 1.75 11.79
CA THR A 161 -17.75 1.48 10.38
C THR A 161 -16.62 0.45 10.27
N ILE A 162 -16.90 -0.66 9.61
CA ILE A 162 -15.91 -1.72 9.37
C ILE A 162 -15.24 -1.49 8.02
N LEU A 163 -13.92 -1.68 7.95
CA LEU A 163 -13.18 -1.69 6.69
C LEU A 163 -13.04 -3.12 6.19
N PHE A 164 -13.58 -3.41 5.02
CA PHE A 164 -13.36 -4.66 4.33
C PHE A 164 -12.28 -4.48 3.26
N VAL A 165 -11.40 -5.47 3.13
CA VAL A 165 -10.35 -5.53 2.11
C VAL A 165 -10.55 -6.81 1.32
N ALA A 166 -11.05 -6.68 0.09
CA ALA A 166 -11.18 -7.80 -0.83
C ALA A 166 -9.81 -8.15 -1.40
N VAL A 167 -9.33 -9.33 -0.99
CA VAL A 167 -8.04 -9.88 -1.42
C VAL A 167 -8.28 -10.71 -2.68
N PRO A 168 -7.53 -10.47 -3.77
CA PRO A 168 -7.61 -11.28 -4.97
C PRO A 168 -7.07 -12.69 -4.73
N ASP A 169 -7.51 -13.66 -5.53
CA ASP A 169 -7.08 -15.07 -5.40
C ASP A 169 -5.57 -15.24 -5.66
N THR A 170 -4.97 -14.35 -6.45
CA THR A 170 -3.52 -14.32 -6.66
C THR A 170 -2.87 -13.41 -5.62
N PRO A 171 -1.80 -13.86 -4.94
CA PRO A 171 -1.08 -13.02 -3.98
C PRO A 171 -0.63 -11.70 -4.60
N THR A 172 -0.90 -10.59 -3.91
CA THR A 172 -0.45 -9.24 -4.30
C THR A 172 0.32 -8.59 -3.17
N ARG A 173 1.37 -7.85 -3.55
CA ARG A 173 2.12 -7.00 -2.63
C ARG A 173 1.28 -5.84 -2.09
N GLU A 174 0.22 -5.49 -2.80
CA GLU A 174 -0.74 -4.47 -2.39
C GLU A 174 -1.48 -4.87 -1.09
N THR A 175 -1.78 -6.16 -0.89
CA THR A 175 -2.38 -6.65 0.35
C THR A 175 -1.43 -6.47 1.54
N ASP A 176 -0.15 -6.78 1.36
CA ASP A 176 0.87 -6.59 2.39
C ASP A 176 1.07 -5.09 2.70
N ALA A 177 1.08 -4.24 1.68
CA ALA A 177 1.17 -2.79 1.83
C ALA A 177 -0.02 -2.21 2.62
N ILE A 178 -1.24 -2.71 2.40
CA ILE A 178 -2.41 -2.30 3.19
C ILE A 178 -2.28 -2.73 4.65
N ARG A 179 -1.79 -3.96 4.91
CA ARG A 179 -1.55 -4.44 6.28
C ARG A 179 -0.51 -3.58 6.99
N ALA A 180 0.58 -3.23 6.32
CA ALA A 180 1.60 -2.33 6.85
C ALA A 180 1.02 -0.95 7.15
N SER A 181 0.25 -0.37 6.21
CA SER A 181 -0.40 0.92 6.41
C SER A 181 -1.37 0.92 7.59
N LEU A 182 -2.18 -0.12 7.75
CA LEU A 182 -3.06 -0.29 8.92
C LEU A 182 -2.27 -0.34 10.23
N ALA A 183 -1.14 -1.05 10.26
CA ALA A 183 -0.29 -1.14 11.44
C ALA A 183 0.36 0.21 11.78
N ASP A 184 0.88 0.92 10.78
CA ASP A 184 1.50 2.25 10.95
C ASP A 184 0.49 3.27 11.48
N HIS A 185 -0.71 3.31 10.89
CA HIS A 185 -1.76 4.21 11.36
C HIS A 185 -2.28 3.84 12.75
N ALA A 186 -2.36 2.55 13.09
CA ALA A 186 -2.71 2.12 14.45
C ALA A 186 -1.65 2.53 15.49
N MET A 187 -0.35 2.43 15.13
CA MET A 187 0.74 2.92 15.97
C MET A 187 0.65 4.44 16.18
N LEU A 188 0.43 5.21 15.11
CA LEU A 188 0.30 6.67 15.18
C LEU A 188 -0.93 7.09 16.01
N ALA A 189 -2.04 6.36 15.91
CA ALA A 189 -3.23 6.62 16.73
C ALA A 189 -2.95 6.42 18.23
N ARG A 190 -2.13 5.42 18.60
CA ARG A 190 -1.72 5.20 19.99
C ARG A 190 -0.83 6.33 20.52
N LEU A 191 0.14 6.79 19.72
CA LEU A 191 1.00 7.91 20.10
C LEU A 191 0.21 9.20 20.34
N ARG A 192 -0.84 9.47 19.55
CA ARG A 192 -1.74 10.62 19.76
C ARG A 192 -2.57 10.49 21.03
N CYS A 193 -2.98 9.27 21.40
CA CYS A 193 -3.70 9.02 22.64
C CYS A 193 -2.80 9.22 23.87
N GLU A 194 -1.51 8.88 23.77
CA GLU A 194 -0.53 9.05 24.85
C GLU A 194 -0.16 10.52 25.10
N ASP A 195 -0.06 11.35 24.05
CA ASP A 195 0.14 12.81 24.19
C ASP A 195 -1.08 13.53 24.81
N GLU A 196 -2.28 12.95 24.69
CA GLU A 196 -3.51 13.46 25.31
C GLU A 196 -3.78 12.86 26.70
N THR A 197 -3.01 11.87 27.15
CA THR A 197 -3.22 11.19 28.45
C THR A 197 -1.94 11.02 29.28
N ALA A 198 -1.53 12.11 29.93
CA ALA A 198 -1.03 11.96 31.29
C ALA A 198 -2.16 11.34 32.15
N HIS A 199 -1.99 10.06 32.48
CA HIS A 199 -2.85 9.17 33.28
C HIS A 199 -4.02 8.48 32.55
N ALA A 200 -3.83 7.22 32.13
CA ALA A 200 -4.17 6.03 32.93
C ALA A 200 -4.10 4.75 32.08
N VAL A 201 -3.32 3.80 32.59
CA VAL A 201 -2.95 2.48 32.07
C VAL A 201 -4.14 1.57 31.70
N GLY A 202 -4.02 0.90 30.53
CA GLY A 202 -4.33 -0.53 30.41
C GLY A 202 -4.91 -0.99 29.06
N MET A 203 -4.10 -1.65 28.21
CA MET A 203 -4.65 -2.57 27.19
C MET A 203 -3.69 -3.71 26.83
N THR A 204 -4.19 -4.96 26.92
CA THR A 204 -3.47 -6.19 26.56
C THR A 204 -4.16 -6.82 25.35
N VAL A 205 -3.37 -7.17 24.34
CA VAL A 205 -3.82 -7.87 23.13
C VAL A 205 -3.62 -9.38 23.31
N ARG A 206 -4.62 -10.18 22.95
CA ARG A 206 -4.48 -11.61 22.63
C ARG A 206 -4.94 -11.84 21.20
#